data_AF-A0A2U1RHS8-F1
#
_entry.id   AF-A0A2U1RHS8-F1
#
_cell.length_a   1.000
_cell.length_b   1.000
_cell.length_c   1.000
_cell.angle_alpha   90.00
_cell.angle_beta   90.00
_cell.angle_gamma   90.00
#
_symmetry.space_group_name_H-M   'P 1'
#
loop_
_entity.id
_entity.type
_entity.pdbx_description
1 polymer ?
#
loop_
_entity_poly.entity_id
_entity_poly.type
_entity_poly.pdbx_seq_one_letter_code
_entity_poly.pdbx_strand_id
1 'polypeptide(L)'
;MQQPESSGTARPRRAFYTGYFTLYARFASTKKQALRLAFGARTGAAVVRNRAKRQSREAFRLNRDRLPENIEILITSKKGIGALSRRDMRNQIRSLFEYVCRHSPPNPSKSVKSDDASVHC
;
A
#
# COMPACT_ATOMS: atom_id res chain seq x y z
N MET A 1 6.17 23.25 4.00
CA MET A 1 6.05 22.15 3.02
C MET A 1 7.10 21.11 3.37
N GLN A 2 6.79 19.81 3.41
CA GLN A 2 7.81 18.78 3.71
C GLN A 2 7.69 17.65 2.69
N GLN A 3 8.41 17.84 1.59
CA GLN A 3 9.16 16.76 0.94
C GLN A 3 10.60 16.92 1.44
N PRO A 4 11.35 15.85 1.72
CA PRO A 4 12.79 15.92 1.63
C PRO A 4 13.24 15.17 0.37
N GLU A 5 13.95 15.90 -0.46
CA GLU A 5 14.86 15.44 -1.50
C GLU A 5 15.68 14.22 -1.05
N SER A 6 15.75 13.19 -1.89
CA SER A 6 16.88 12.25 -1.89
C SER A 6 17.16 11.80 -3.33
N SER A 7 18.30 12.28 -3.82
CA SER A 7 19.02 11.85 -5.00
C SER A 7 19.31 10.35 -4.97
N GLY A 8 19.18 9.69 -6.12
CA GLY A 8 19.59 8.29 -6.30
C GLY A 8 18.65 7.51 -7.22
N THR A 9 19.00 7.49 -8.51
CA THR A 9 18.52 6.56 -9.55
C THR A 9 17.00 6.39 -9.61
N ALA A 10 16.34 7.13 -10.50
CA ALA A 10 14.91 7.05 -10.77
C ALA A 10 14.51 5.68 -11.37
N ARG A 11 14.52 4.63 -10.54
CA ARG A 11 13.72 3.43 -10.81
C ARG A 11 12.26 3.88 -10.80
N PRO A 12 11.44 3.46 -11.78
CA PRO A 12 10.05 3.91 -11.88
C PRO A 12 9.32 3.60 -10.57
N ARG A 13 9.09 4.64 -9.78
CA ARG A 13 8.39 4.55 -8.50
C ARG A 13 6.91 4.53 -8.84
N ARG A 14 6.35 3.32 -8.94
CA ARG A 14 4.91 3.18 -9.22
C ARG A 14 4.15 3.72 -8.01
N ALA A 15 3.52 4.86 -8.21
CA ALA A 15 2.68 5.50 -7.22
C ALA A 15 1.22 5.22 -7.57
N PHE A 16 0.43 4.82 -6.58
CA PHE A 16 -1.01 4.68 -6.72
C PHE A 16 -1.70 5.61 -5.72
N TYR A 17 -2.69 6.33 -6.22
CA TYR A 17 -3.34 7.40 -5.48
C TYR A 17 -4.80 7.04 -5.26
N THR A 18 -5.24 7.15 -4.03
CA THR A 18 -6.67 7.21 -3.68
C THR A 18 -7.00 8.61 -3.17
N GLY A 19 -8.27 8.86 -2.87
CA GLY A 19 -8.71 10.11 -2.25
C GLY A 19 -7.95 10.41 -0.95
N TYR A 20 -7.64 9.40 -0.15
CA TYR A 20 -7.10 9.59 1.20
C TYR A 20 -5.75 8.92 1.47
N PHE A 21 -5.29 8.05 0.58
CA PHE A 21 -4.01 7.34 0.72
C PHE A 21 -3.19 7.43 -0.56
N THR A 22 -1.87 7.43 -0.40
CA THR A 22 -0.93 7.26 -1.49
C THR A 22 -0.06 6.06 -1.19
N LEU A 23 0.01 5.12 -2.12
CA LEU A 23 0.91 3.98 -2.07
C LEU A 23 2.07 4.22 -3.03
N TYR A 24 3.28 3.97 -2.56
CA TYR A 24 4.47 3.94 -3.40
C TYR A 24 5.07 2.54 -3.35
N ALA A 25 5.18 1.91 -4.50
CA ALA A 25 5.87 0.65 -4.66
C ALA A 25 7.21 0.88 -5.34
N ARG A 26 8.27 0.29 -4.79
CA ARG A 26 9.58 0.19 -5.44
C ARG A 26 10.09 -1.25 -5.34
N PHE A 27 10.87 -1.65 -6.33
CA PHE A 27 11.61 -2.90 -6.28
C PHE A 27 12.98 -2.64 -5.68
N ALA A 28 13.22 -3.22 -4.51
CA ALA A 28 14.53 -3.24 -3.89
C ALA A 28 15.45 -4.20 -4.63
N SER A 29 16.75 -3.98 -4.48
CA SER A 29 17.75 -4.98 -4.86
C SER A 29 17.87 -6.10 -3.81
N THR A 30 17.25 -5.95 -2.63
CA THR A 30 17.24 -6.94 -1.55
C THR A 30 16.08 -7.93 -1.70
N LYS A 31 16.29 -9.20 -1.36
CA LYS A 31 15.24 -10.26 -1.38
C LYS A 31 14.30 -10.19 -0.17
N LYS A 32 13.90 -8.99 0.26
CA LYS A 32 13.04 -8.82 1.42
C LYS A 32 11.88 -7.89 1.12
N GLN A 33 10.67 -8.38 1.40
CA GLN A 33 9.47 -7.60 1.38
C GLN A 33 9.46 -6.63 2.57
N ALA A 34 9.25 -5.34 2.31
CA ALA A 34 9.15 -4.35 3.37
C ALA A 34 7.89 -3.49 3.23
N LEU A 35 7.22 -3.25 4.36
CA LEU A 35 6.12 -2.30 4.46
C LEU A 35 6.54 -1.13 5.35
N ARG A 36 6.46 0.08 4.80
CA ARG A 36 6.68 1.34 5.51
C ARG A 36 5.35 2.09 5.58
N LEU A 37 5.01 2.60 6.75
CA LEU A 37 3.75 3.29 7.00
C LEU A 37 4.05 4.69 7.51
N ALA A 38 3.74 5.71 6.71
CA ALA A 38 3.93 7.11 7.04
C ALA A 38 2.57 7.82 7.18
N PHE A 39 1.93 7.60 8.32
CA PHE A 39 0.70 8.30 8.70
C PHE A 39 1.06 9.53 9.55
N GLY A 40 1.14 10.70 8.91
CA GLY A 40 1.50 11.96 9.58
C GLY A 40 0.48 12.40 10.64
N ALA A 41 0.84 13.37 11.48
CA ALA A 41 -0.10 13.97 12.44
C ALA A 41 -1.33 14.62 11.77
N ARG A 42 -1.18 15.10 10.52
CA ARG A 42 -2.25 15.73 9.71
C ARG A 42 -3.42 14.81 9.37
N THR A 43 -3.29 13.52 9.65
CA THR A 43 -4.27 12.47 9.39
C THR A 43 -5.44 12.49 10.38
N GLY A 44 -5.25 13.11 11.56
CA GLY A 44 -6.28 13.24 12.60
C GLY A 44 -5.97 12.44 13.87
N ALA A 45 -7.02 12.08 14.62
CA ALA A 45 -6.92 11.43 15.92
C ALA A 45 -5.99 10.18 15.89
N ALA A 46 -5.24 9.98 16.98
CA ALA A 46 -4.29 8.87 17.09
C ALA A 46 -4.94 7.50 16.87
N VAL A 47 -6.19 7.33 17.32
CA VAL A 47 -6.98 6.10 17.13
C VAL A 47 -7.21 5.81 15.65
N VAL A 48 -7.54 6.83 14.85
CA VAL A 48 -7.76 6.68 13.40
C VAL A 48 -6.45 6.31 12.70
N ARG A 49 -5.34 6.96 13.06
CA ARG A 49 -4.00 6.62 12.54
C ARG A 49 -3.59 5.19 12.90
N ASN A 50 -3.82 4.77 14.14
CA ASN A 50 -3.51 3.41 14.60
C ASN A 50 -4.37 2.35 13.91
N ARG A 51 -5.64 2.68 13.63
CA ARG A 51 -6.54 1.85 12.84
C ARG A 51 -6.05 1.70 11.41
N ALA A 52 -5.73 2.80 10.73
CA ALA A 52 -5.20 2.77 9.36
C ALA A 52 -3.90 1.95 9.27
N LYS A 53 -2.99 2.14 10.24
CA LYS A 53 -1.79 1.32 10.40
C LYS A 53 -2.11 -0.16 10.55
N ARG A 54 -3.07 -0.53 11.41
CA ARG A 54 -3.49 -1.93 11.60
C ARG A 54 -4.02 -2.53 10.31
N GLN A 55 -4.97 -1.85 9.65
CA GLN A 55 -5.57 -2.36 8.41
C GLN A 55 -4.52 -2.49 7.29
N SER A 56 -3.58 -1.55 7.19
CA SER A 56 -2.50 -1.59 6.21
C SER A 56 -1.55 -2.76 6.44
N ARG A 57 -1.17 -3.03 7.69
CA ARG A 57 -0.34 -4.20 8.05
C ARG A 57 -1.06 -5.51 7.74
N GLU A 58 -2.35 -5.58 8.04
CA GLU A 58 -3.13 -6.78 7.81
C GLU A 58 -3.29 -7.06 6.31
N ALA A 59 -3.60 -6.03 5.51
CA ALA A 59 -3.65 -6.16 4.07
C ALA A 59 -2.30 -6.58 3.47
N PHE A 60 -1.18 -6.05 3.98
CA PHE A 60 0.16 -6.51 3.59
C PHE A 60 0.43 -7.96 3.98
N ARG A 61 0.02 -8.39 5.19
CA ARG A 61 0.17 -9.76 5.67
C ARG A 61 -0.59 -10.75 4.78
N LEU A 62 -1.83 -10.41 4.40
CA LEU A 62 -2.68 -11.24 3.55
C LEU A 62 -2.21 -11.31 2.09
N ASN A 63 -1.59 -10.25 1.57
CA ASN A 63 -1.10 -10.22 0.20
C ASN A 63 0.39 -10.58 0.10
N ARG A 64 1.05 -10.92 1.21
CA ARG A 64 2.48 -11.20 1.26
C ARG A 64 2.90 -12.28 0.26
N ASP A 65 2.09 -13.32 0.11
CA ASP A 65 2.35 -14.42 -0.81
C ASP A 65 2.18 -14.03 -2.29
N ARG A 66 1.36 -13.01 -2.57
CA ARG A 66 1.09 -12.49 -3.93
C ARG A 66 2.08 -11.41 -4.35
N LEU A 67 2.81 -10.84 -3.40
CA LEU A 67 3.75 -9.76 -3.62
C LEU A 67 5.15 -10.32 -4.01
N PRO A 68 5.91 -9.64 -4.89
CA PRO A 68 7.29 -10.01 -5.21
C PRO A 68 8.18 -10.05 -3.96
N GLU A 69 9.17 -10.93 -3.93
CA GLU A 69 10.07 -11.10 -2.78
C GLU A 69 10.92 -9.86 -2.47
N ASN A 70 11.13 -8.98 -3.46
CA ASN A 70 11.94 -7.78 -3.37
C ASN A 70 11.14 -6.47 -3.42
N ILE A 71 9.85 -6.49 -3.05
CA ILE A 71 9.03 -5.29 -3.07
C ILE A 71 9.12 -4.50 -1.77
N GLU A 72 9.23 -3.18 -1.90
CA GLU A 72 9.09 -2.25 -0.79
C GLU A 72 7.92 -1.30 -1.04
N ILE A 73 7.00 -1.30 -0.10
CA ILE A 73 5.75 -0.54 -0.16
C ILE A 73 5.79 0.55 0.91
N LEU A 74 5.59 1.79 0.52
CA LEU A 74 5.37 2.92 1.42
C LEU A 74 3.94 3.42 1.27
N ILE A 75 3.15 3.35 2.35
CA ILE A 75 1.80 3.93 2.38
C ILE A 75 1.83 5.22 3.18
N THR A 76 1.34 6.29 2.57
CA THR A 76 1.13 7.58 3.20
C THR A 76 -0.35 7.94 3.24
N SER A 77 -0.76 8.73 4.21
CA SER A 77 -2.12 9.28 4.28
C SER A 77 -2.15 10.76 3.96
N LYS A 78 -3.23 11.17 3.31
CA LYS A 78 -3.61 12.57 3.09
C LYS A 78 -4.43 13.11 4.26
N LYS A 79 -4.70 14.42 4.27
CA LYS A 79 -5.61 15.06 5.23
C LYS A 79 -7.03 14.52 5.02
N GLY A 80 -7.81 14.42 6.10
CA GLY A 80 -9.24 14.09 6.01
C GLY A 80 -9.60 12.61 6.21
N ILE A 81 -8.64 11.72 6.48
CA ILE A 81 -8.96 10.29 6.72
C ILE A 81 -9.85 10.10 7.95
N GLY A 82 -9.81 11.04 8.90
CA GLY A 82 -10.69 11.02 10.08
C GLY A 82 -12.18 11.04 9.74
N ALA A 83 -12.55 11.56 8.57
CA ALA A 83 -13.93 11.57 8.09
C ALA A 83 -14.36 10.24 7.43
N LEU A 84 -13.41 9.34 7.14
CA LEU A 84 -13.73 8.05 6.54
C LEU A 84 -14.34 7.09 7.56
N SER A 85 -15.39 6.40 7.11
CA SER A 85 -15.92 5.27 7.87
C SER A 85 -14.89 4.14 7.95
N ARG A 86 -15.07 3.24 8.91
CA ARG A 86 -14.25 2.02 9.05
C ARG A 86 -14.25 1.17 7.78
N ARG A 87 -15.40 1.10 7.10
CA ARG A 87 -15.61 0.32 5.89
C ARG A 87 -14.85 0.95 4.72
N ASP A 88 -14.99 2.26 4.53
CA ASP A 88 -14.36 2.96 3.41
C ASP A 88 -12.85 2.99 3.52
N MET A 89 -12.33 3.16 4.74
CA MET A 89 -10.89 3.06 5.00
C MET A 89 -10.36 1.68 4.62
N ARG A 90 -11.06 0.61 4.99
CA ARG A 90 -10.66 -0.76 4.63
C ARG A 90 -10.72 -0.97 3.12
N ASN A 91 -11.80 -0.53 2.47
CA ASN A 91 -11.99 -0.69 1.03
C ASN A 91 -10.89 0.04 0.24
N GLN A 92 -10.55 1.27 0.63
CA GLN A 92 -9.45 2.01 0.01
C GLN A 92 -8.11 1.31 0.22
N ILE A 93 -7.80 0.85 1.43
CA ILE A 93 -6.55 0.12 1.66
C ILE A 93 -6.51 -1.16 0.81
N ARG A 94 -7.61 -1.90 0.72
CA ARG A 94 -7.70 -3.11 -0.10
C ARG A 94 -7.46 -2.81 -1.58
N SER A 95 -8.07 -1.77 -2.13
CA SER A 95 -7.90 -1.39 -3.53
C SER A 95 -6.46 -0.99 -3.86
N LEU A 96 -5.73 -0.37 -2.91
CA LEU A 96 -4.29 -0.12 -3.05
C LEU A 96 -3.52 -1.44 -3.29
N PHE A 97 -3.78 -2.47 -2.49
CA PHE A 97 -3.07 -3.75 -2.58
C PHE A 97 -3.49 -4.56 -3.80
N GLU A 98 -4.78 -4.53 -4.18
CA GLU A 98 -5.27 -5.17 -5.40
C GLU A 98 -4.61 -4.57 -6.65
N TYR A 99 -4.46 -3.24 -6.70
CA TYR A 99 -3.75 -2.56 -7.78
C TYR A 99 -2.28 -3.02 -7.84
N VAL A 100 -1.58 -3.04 -6.70
CA VAL A 100 -0.18 -3.51 -6.67
C VAL A 100 -0.07 -4.96 -7.12
N CYS A 101 -0.95 -5.85 -6.66
CA CYS A 101 -0.94 -7.26 -7.05
C CYS A 101 -1.20 -7.44 -8.55
N ARG A 102 -2.11 -6.65 -9.14
CA ARG A 102 -2.42 -6.71 -10.58
C ARG A 102 -1.29 -6.21 -11.46
N HIS A 103 -0.58 -5.18 -11.01
CA HIS A 103 0.45 -4.53 -11.82
C HIS A 103 1.88 -5.01 -11.51
N SER A 104 2.12 -5.69 -10.39
CA SER A 104 3.42 -6.30 -10.13
C SER A 104 3.75 -7.35 -11.20
N PRO A 105 5.00 -7.44 -11.68
CA PRO A 105 5.42 -8.60 -12.43
C PRO A 105 5.23 -9.83 -11.53
N PRO A 106 4.65 -10.92 -12.07
CA PRO A 106 4.45 -12.14 -11.31
C PRO A 106 5.80 -12.63 -10.81
N ASN A 107 5.85 -13.05 -9.54
CA ASN A 107 7.03 -13.67 -8.99
C ASN A 107 7.33 -14.96 -9.79
N PRO A 108 8.48 -15.09 -10.47
CA PRO A 108 8.78 -16.30 -11.25
C PRO A 108 8.92 -17.55 -10.36
N SER A 109 9.01 -17.41 -9.02
CA SER A 109 9.12 -18.56 -8.11
C SER A 109 7.78 -19.22 -7.77
N LYS A 110 6.62 -18.65 -8.14
CA LYS A 110 5.31 -19.27 -7.87
C LYS A 110 4.30 -18.99 -8.99
N SER A 111 4.26 -19.90 -9.96
CA SER A 111 3.07 -20.11 -10.78
C SER A 111 1.91 -20.56 -9.89
N VAL A 112 0.70 -20.08 -10.23
CA VAL A 112 -0.61 -20.54 -9.72
C VAL A 112 -1.05 -19.98 -8.36
N LYS A 113 -2.02 -19.06 -8.38
CA LYS A 113 -3.44 -19.39 -8.12
C LYS A 113 -4.37 -18.28 -8.65
N SER A 114 -5.32 -18.74 -9.45
CA SER A 114 -6.48 -18.04 -9.98
C SER A 114 -7.47 -17.59 -8.89
N ASP A 115 -8.41 -16.74 -9.32
CA ASP A 115 -9.72 -16.46 -8.73
C ASP A 115 -9.77 -15.54 -7.50
N ASP A 116 -10.35 -14.35 -7.65
CA ASP A 116 -11.82 -14.23 -7.65
C ASP A 116 -12.24 -12.80 -8.01
N ALA A 117 -13.16 -12.70 -8.96
CA ALA A 117 -13.84 -11.48 -9.35
C ALA A 117 -14.83 -11.09 -8.24
N SER A 118 -14.78 -9.85 -7.76
CA SER A 118 -15.90 -9.26 -7.04
C SER A 118 -16.04 -7.83 -7.56
N VAL A 119 -16.79 -7.64 -8.64
CA VAL A 119 -18.25 -7.38 -8.59
C VAL A 119 -18.50 -6.20 -7.65
N HIS A 120 -18.51 -5.02 -8.25
CA HIS A 120 -19.22 -3.88 -7.70
C HIS A 120 -20.69 -4.12 -8.10
N CYS A 121 -21.51 -4.57 -7.15
CA CYS A 121 -22.96 -4.43 -7.29
C CYS A 121 -23.34 -2.97 -7.05
#